data_AF-A0A850XUV5-F1
#
_entry.id   AF-A0A850XUV5-F1
#
_cell.length_a   1.000
_cell.length_b   1.000
_cell.length_c   1.000
_cell.angle_alpha   90.00
_cell.angle_beta   90.00
_cell.angle_gamma   90.00
#
_symmetry.space_group_name_H-M   'P 1'
#
loop_
_entity.id
_entity.type
_entity.pdbx_description
1 polymer ?
#
loop_
_entity_poly.entity_id
_entity_poly.type
_entity_poly.pdbx_seq_one_letter_code
_entity_poly.pdbx_strand_id
1 'polypeptide(L)'
;GGSRQRLRRKEQLLVVARQVASQCQLLQSSLGRPSTPQFPQLPDEPMSLQDAPGGLFQLPPGDPFPERVTVVWLSVLALAFALVCEPQENLSLAEITLRRLAPRLLLSLRLLGPGADVLLRPDAADGLLDRLLPHGQMLFLNEQFLQAMDREL
;
A
#
# COMPACT_ATOMS: atom_id res chain seq x y z
N GLY A 1 -23.74 1.57 -16.99
CA GLY A 1 -22.93 2.34 -16.03
C GLY A 1 -21.74 1.57 -15.50
N GLY A 2 -21.96 0.45 -14.78
CA GLY A 2 -20.91 -0.19 -13.97
C GLY A 2 -19.76 -0.89 -14.69
N SER A 3 -19.93 -1.38 -15.92
CA SER A 3 -18.84 -2.06 -16.65
C SER A 3 -17.69 -1.13 -17.04
N ARG A 4 -18.00 0.08 -17.54
CA ARG A 4 -17.01 1.09 -17.91
C ARG A 4 -16.26 1.64 -16.70
N GLN A 5 -16.96 1.88 -15.59
CA GLN A 5 -16.32 2.36 -14.36
C GLN A 5 -15.39 1.30 -13.75
N ARG A 6 -15.80 0.02 -13.77
CA ARG A 6 -14.93 -1.09 -13.34
C ARG A 6 -13.69 -1.21 -14.22
N LEU A 7 -13.84 -1.08 -15.54
CA LEU A 7 -12.72 -1.12 -16.48
C LEU A 7 -11.72 0.01 -16.17
N ARG A 8 -12.21 1.25 -16.06
CA ARG A 8 -11.38 2.40 -15.72
C ARG A 8 -10.64 2.22 -14.40
N ARG A 9 -11.32 1.74 -13.35
CA ARG A 9 -10.69 1.47 -12.04
C ARG A 9 -9.60 0.41 -12.15
N LYS A 10 -9.82 -0.64 -12.95
CA LYS A 10 -8.81 -1.66 -13.22
C LYS A 10 -7.59 -1.07 -13.93
N GLU A 11 -7.79 -0.22 -14.93
CA GLU A 11 -6.71 0.46 -15.64
C GLU A 11 -5.90 1.38 -14.71
N GLN A 12 -6.58 2.16 -13.86
CA GLN A 12 -5.95 2.99 -12.83
C GLN A 12 -5.04 2.16 -11.91
N LEU A 13 -5.57 1.05 -11.40
CA LEU A 13 -4.80 0.14 -10.54
C LEU A 13 -3.58 -0.44 -11.27
N LEU A 14 -3.73 -0.85 -12.53
CA LEU A 14 -2.63 -1.42 -13.32
C LEU A 14 -1.52 -0.40 -13.61
N VAL A 15 -1.88 0.85 -13.90
CA VAL A 15 -0.90 1.93 -14.13
C VAL A 15 -0.12 2.22 -12.85
N VAL A 16 -0.82 2.36 -11.73
CA VAL A 16 -0.17 2.59 -10.42
C VAL A 16 0.73 1.42 -10.05
N ALA A 17 0.24 0.18 -10.17
CA ALA A 17 1.01 -1.01 -9.85
C ALA A 17 2.29 -1.13 -10.69
N ARG A 18 2.21 -0.84 -12.00
CA ARG A 18 3.38 -0.85 -12.89
C ARG A 18 4.41 0.21 -12.46
N GLN A 19 3.95 1.42 -12.17
CA GLN A 19 4.84 2.50 -11.80
C GLN A 19 5.52 2.25 -10.45
N VAL A 20 4.76 1.77 -9.46
CA VAL A 20 5.31 1.36 -8.15
C VAL A 20 6.32 0.23 -8.30
N ALA A 21 6.02 -0.79 -9.12
CA ALA A 21 6.96 -1.88 -9.38
C ALA A 21 8.28 -1.38 -10.00
N SER A 22 8.20 -0.44 -10.94
CA SER A 22 9.39 0.20 -11.52
C SER A 22 10.19 0.98 -10.47
N GLN A 23 9.53 1.74 -9.60
CA GLN A 23 10.19 2.45 -8.49
C GLN A 23 10.89 1.48 -7.53
N CYS A 24 10.24 0.37 -7.18
CA CYS A 24 10.82 -0.67 -6.34
C CYS A 24 12.08 -1.29 -6.98
N GLN A 25 12.04 -1.59 -8.28
CA GLN A 25 13.18 -2.14 -9.02
C GLN A 25 14.36 -1.17 -9.08
N LEU A 26 14.08 0.12 -9.34
CA LEU A 26 15.10 1.18 -9.34
C LEU A 26 15.75 1.29 -7.96
N LEU A 27 14.95 1.28 -6.90
CA LEU A 27 15.45 1.35 -5.54
C LEU A 27 16.30 0.13 -5.18
N GLN A 28 15.85 -1.09 -5.48
CA GLN A 28 16.63 -2.31 -5.27
C GLN A 28 17.98 -2.26 -6.00
N SER A 29 17.97 -1.78 -7.25
CA SER A 29 19.18 -1.63 -8.06
C SER A 29 20.16 -0.62 -7.45
N SER A 30 19.67 0.51 -6.93
CA SER A 30 20.50 1.51 -6.25
C SER A 30 21.08 1.02 -4.92
N LEU A 31 20.38 0.13 -4.23
CA LEU A 31 20.80 -0.44 -2.95
C LEU A 31 21.71 -1.67 -3.11
N GLY A 32 21.99 -2.09 -4.35
CA GLY A 32 22.81 -3.27 -4.64
C GLY A 32 22.22 -4.59 -4.13
N ARG A 33 20.92 -4.64 -3.83
CA ARG A 33 20.25 -5.86 -3.36
C ARG A 33 19.89 -6.75 -4.54
N PRO A 34 20.12 -8.07 -4.46
CA PRO A 34 19.77 -8.98 -5.54
C PRO A 34 18.25 -9.03 -5.72
N SER A 35 17.81 -9.04 -6.99
CA SER A 35 16.41 -9.09 -7.41
C SER A 35 15.70 -10.42 -7.09
N THR A 36 16.40 -11.37 -6.47
CA THR A 36 15.81 -12.64 -6.04
C THR A 36 14.84 -12.37 -4.89
N PRO A 37 13.55 -12.72 -5.02
CA PRO A 37 12.61 -12.64 -3.92
C PRO A 37 13.10 -13.60 -2.84
N GLN A 38 13.68 -13.05 -1.76
CA GLN A 38 13.81 -13.80 -0.53
C GLN A 38 12.39 -14.14 -0.08
N PHE A 39 12.13 -15.43 0.15
CA PHE A 39 10.81 -15.89 0.58
C PHE A 39 10.35 -15.03 1.76
N PRO A 40 9.24 -14.29 1.63
CA PRO A 40 8.75 -13.49 2.73
C PRO A 40 8.30 -14.45 3.82
N GLN A 41 9.06 -14.52 4.92
CA GLN A 41 8.49 -15.01 6.16
C GLN A 41 7.46 -13.97 6.57
N LEU A 42 6.19 -14.38 6.65
CA LEU A 42 5.16 -13.49 7.14
C LEU A 42 5.48 -13.12 8.60
N PRO A 43 5.38 -11.84 8.97
CA PRO A 43 5.47 -11.46 10.38
C PRO A 43 4.36 -12.13 11.19
N ASP A 44 4.73 -12.68 12.36
CA ASP A 44 3.76 -13.04 13.40
C ASP A 44 3.40 -11.82 14.28
N GLU A 45 4.24 -10.78 14.30
CA GLU A 45 4.05 -9.54 15.07
C GLU A 45 4.21 -8.28 14.19
N PRO A 46 3.55 -7.15 14.52
CA PRO A 46 3.65 -5.93 13.73
C PRO A 46 5.09 -5.39 13.71
N MET A 47 5.71 -5.41 12.52
CA MET A 47 7.05 -4.85 12.32
C MET A 47 7.01 -3.32 12.32
N SER A 48 8.04 -2.68 12.90
CA SER A 48 8.27 -1.25 12.74
C SER A 48 8.72 -0.96 11.30
N LEU A 49 7.90 -0.19 10.56
CA LEU A 49 8.18 0.20 9.17
C LEU A 49 8.60 1.67 9.05
N GLN A 50 9.17 2.24 10.12
CA GLN A 50 9.63 3.64 10.12
C GLN A 50 10.66 3.88 9.01
N ASP A 51 11.62 2.97 8.85
CA ASP A 51 12.69 3.05 7.85
C ASP A 51 12.41 2.20 6.60
N ALA A 52 11.19 1.69 6.45
CA ALA A 52 10.86 0.89 5.28
C ALA A 52 10.98 1.74 4.01
N PRO A 53 11.62 1.20 2.95
CA PRO A 53 11.87 1.93 1.72
C PRO A 53 10.56 2.37 1.08
N GLY A 54 10.51 3.60 0.59
CA GLY A 54 9.31 4.15 -0.02
C GLY A 54 9.58 5.51 -0.61
N GLY A 55 8.53 6.14 -1.12
CA GLY A 55 8.63 7.47 -1.67
C GLY A 55 7.31 7.94 -2.27
N LEU A 56 7.41 9.00 -3.07
CA LEU A 56 6.27 9.56 -3.78
C LEU A 56 6.64 9.83 -5.23
N PHE A 57 5.66 9.71 -6.12
CA PHE A 57 5.77 10.15 -7.50
C PHE A 57 4.43 10.71 -7.99
N GLN A 58 4.46 11.53 -9.03
CA GLN A 58 3.26 12.10 -9.62
C GLN A 58 2.91 11.39 -10.92
N LEU A 59 1.62 11.13 -11.12
CA LEU A 59 1.07 10.72 -12.40
C LEU A 59 0.41 11.95 -13.05
N PRO A 60 0.79 12.28 -14.30
CA PRO A 60 0.18 13.40 -15.02
C PRO A 60 -1.30 13.11 -15.29
N PRO A 61 -2.12 14.16 -15.50
CA PRO A 61 -3.50 13.99 -15.95
C PRO A 61 -3.52 13.31 -17.33
N GLY A 62 -4.45 12.39 -17.53
CA GLY A 62 -4.58 11.64 -18.77
C GLY A 62 -5.43 10.37 -18.59
N ASP A 63 -5.31 9.44 -19.54
CA ASP A 63 -5.88 8.12 -19.33
C ASP A 63 -4.95 7.34 -18.37
N PRO A 64 -5.41 6.82 -17.21
CA PRO A 64 -6.81 6.72 -16.75
C PRO A 64 -7.22 7.71 -15.62
N PHE A 65 -6.31 8.58 -15.18
CA PHE A 65 -6.55 9.59 -14.14
C PHE A 65 -6.92 10.96 -14.74
N PRO A 66 -8.15 11.46 -14.54
CA PRO A 66 -8.60 12.71 -15.18
C PRO A 66 -7.79 13.92 -14.70
N GLU A 67 -7.30 13.85 -13.47
CA GLU A 67 -6.50 14.87 -12.83
C GLU A 67 -5.11 14.34 -12.51
N ARG A 68 -4.19 15.25 -12.18
CA ARG A 68 -2.90 14.86 -11.63
C ARG A 68 -3.13 14.16 -10.29
N VAL A 69 -2.50 13.02 -10.08
CA VAL A 69 -2.52 12.35 -8.77
C VAL A 69 -1.10 12.13 -8.27
N THR A 70 -0.93 12.15 -6.96
CA THR A 70 0.34 11.81 -6.32
C THR A 70 0.21 10.43 -5.71
N VAL A 71 1.12 9.52 -6.04
CA VAL A 71 1.15 8.19 -5.44
C VAL A 71 2.21 8.18 -4.35
N VAL A 72 1.80 7.91 -3.12
CA VAL A 72 2.69 7.60 -2.00
C VAL A 72 2.80 6.09 -1.91
N TRP A 73 4.01 5.56 -1.82
CA TRP A 73 4.24 4.12 -1.83
C TRP A 73 5.30 3.67 -0.82
N LEU A 74 5.20 2.42 -0.39
CA LEU A 74 6.09 1.75 0.54
C LEU A 74 6.38 0.34 0.03
N SER A 75 7.65 -0.07 0.02
CA SER A 75 8.07 -1.44 -0.27
C SER A 75 8.49 -2.14 1.01
N VAL A 76 7.95 -3.33 1.21
CA VAL A 76 8.21 -4.17 2.38
C VAL A 76 8.29 -5.61 1.94
N LEU A 77 9.39 -6.29 2.26
CA LEU A 77 9.66 -7.66 1.77
C LEU A 77 9.57 -7.71 0.22
N ALA A 78 8.72 -8.59 -0.31
CA ALA A 78 8.43 -8.74 -1.74
C ALA A 78 7.15 -7.98 -2.18
N LEU A 79 6.61 -7.12 -1.32
CA LEU A 79 5.35 -6.41 -1.53
C LEU A 79 5.56 -4.90 -1.63
N ALA A 80 4.60 -4.24 -2.25
CA ALA A 80 4.49 -2.79 -2.24
C ALA A 80 3.06 -2.37 -1.91
N PHE A 81 2.94 -1.36 -1.06
CA PHE A 81 1.69 -0.70 -0.71
C PHE A 81 1.70 0.69 -1.34
N ALA A 82 0.54 1.16 -1.79
CA ALA A 82 0.42 2.47 -2.42
C ALA A 82 -0.92 3.14 -2.06
N LEU A 83 -0.88 4.45 -1.82
CA LEU A 83 -2.03 5.33 -1.76
C LEU A 83 -1.98 6.29 -2.93
N VAL A 84 -3.11 6.42 -3.64
CA VAL A 84 -3.28 7.38 -4.73
C VAL A 84 -4.00 8.58 -4.14
N CYS A 85 -3.30 9.72 -4.10
CA CYS A 85 -3.79 10.94 -3.49
C CYS A 85 -4.19 11.97 -4.54
N GLU A 86 -5.32 12.64 -4.30
CA GLU A 86 -5.77 13.78 -5.07
C GLU A 86 -4.89 15.03 -4.81
N PRO A 87 -4.87 16.03 -5.71
CA PRO A 87 -3.99 17.20 -5.58
C PRO A 87 -4.11 17.98 -4.26
N GLN A 88 -5.28 17.94 -3.62
CA GLN A 88 -5.59 18.71 -2.41
C GLN A 88 -5.28 17.95 -1.12
N GLU A 89 -4.97 16.66 -1.22
CA GLU A 89 -4.76 15.82 -0.06
C GLU A 89 -3.40 16.06 0.61
N ASN A 90 -3.36 15.86 1.93
CA ASN A 90 -2.14 16.03 2.71
C ASN A 90 -1.21 14.82 2.51
N LEU A 91 -0.16 14.99 1.71
CA LEU A 91 0.80 13.93 1.39
C LEU A 91 1.57 13.41 2.62
N SER A 92 1.89 14.28 3.58
CA SER A 92 2.55 13.86 4.82
C SER A 92 1.64 12.95 5.65
N LEU A 93 0.35 13.28 5.71
CA LEU A 93 -0.65 12.44 6.36
C LEU A 93 -0.84 11.12 5.60
N ALA A 94 -0.81 11.15 4.27
CA ALA A 94 -0.90 9.94 3.44
C ALA A 94 0.26 8.99 3.71
N GLU A 95 1.48 9.50 3.77
CA GLU A 95 2.67 8.70 4.08
C GLU A 95 2.57 8.09 5.49
N ILE A 96 2.22 8.89 6.49
CA ILE A 96 2.04 8.40 7.87
C ILE A 96 0.95 7.32 7.92
N THR A 97 -0.18 7.55 7.25
CA THR A 97 -1.29 6.60 7.16
C THR A 97 -0.84 5.29 6.49
N LEU A 98 -0.11 5.36 5.38
CA LEU A 98 0.41 4.18 4.68
C LEU A 98 1.39 3.39 5.55
N ARG A 99 2.32 4.06 6.25
CA ARG A 99 3.27 3.42 7.16
C ARG A 99 2.59 2.77 8.37
N ARG A 100 1.43 3.26 8.78
CA ARG A 100 0.61 2.66 9.85
C ARG A 100 -0.28 1.52 9.34
N LEU A 101 -0.74 1.58 8.10
CA LEU A 101 -1.55 0.53 7.50
C LEU A 101 -0.73 -0.71 7.12
N ALA A 102 0.44 -0.50 6.52
CA ALA A 102 1.25 -1.58 5.96
C ALA A 102 1.54 -2.72 6.96
N PRO A 103 1.95 -2.50 8.23
CA PRO A 103 2.19 -3.58 9.19
C PRO A 103 0.94 -4.44 9.45
N ARG A 104 -0.24 -3.80 9.53
CA ARG A 104 -1.52 -4.44 9.81
C ARG A 104 -2.05 -5.23 8.62
N LEU A 105 -1.86 -4.66 7.43
CA LEU A 105 -2.14 -5.37 6.18
C LEU A 105 -1.22 -6.58 6.02
N LEU A 106 0.06 -6.47 6.40
CA LEU A 106 1.01 -7.60 6.39
C LEU A 106 0.55 -8.75 7.31
N LEU A 107 0.04 -8.46 8.50
CA LEU A 107 -0.55 -9.49 9.40
C LEU A 107 -1.84 -10.11 8.83
N SER A 108 -2.53 -9.38 7.96
CA SER A 108 -3.74 -9.85 7.30
C SER A 108 -3.46 -10.75 6.09
N LEU A 109 -2.21 -10.85 5.66
CA LEU A 109 -1.79 -11.71 4.56
C LEU A 109 -1.88 -13.18 4.92
N ARG A 110 -2.11 -14.00 3.90
CA ARG A 110 -2.03 -15.47 3.98
C ARG A 110 -1.10 -15.98 2.87
N LEU A 111 -0.21 -16.89 3.23
CA LEU A 111 0.56 -17.66 2.25
C LEU A 111 -0.38 -18.62 1.53
N LEU A 112 -0.29 -18.66 0.19
CA LEU A 112 -1.10 -19.56 -0.64
C LEU A 112 -0.42 -20.91 -0.91
N GLY A 113 0.86 -21.07 -0.57
CA GLY A 113 1.60 -22.31 -0.76
C GLY A 113 3.10 -22.15 -0.44
N PRO A 114 3.93 -23.17 -0.73
CA PRO A 114 5.39 -23.14 -0.53
C PRO A 114 6.16 -22.19 -1.50
N GLY A 115 5.52 -21.10 -1.92
CA GLY A 115 6.02 -20.03 -2.80
C GLY A 115 6.02 -18.67 -2.10
N ALA A 116 6.47 -17.62 -2.81
CA ALA A 116 6.26 -16.22 -2.39
C ALA A 116 4.84 -15.70 -2.74
N ASP A 117 3.90 -16.62 -3.03
CA ASP A 117 2.52 -16.29 -3.36
C ASP A 117 1.75 -15.96 -2.08
N VAL A 118 1.47 -14.68 -1.92
CA VAL A 118 0.77 -14.13 -0.75
C VAL A 118 -0.53 -13.49 -1.20
N LEU A 119 -1.61 -13.76 -0.48
CA LEU A 119 -2.91 -13.14 -0.71
C LEU A 119 -3.37 -12.37 0.51
N LEU A 120 -3.81 -11.14 0.28
CA LEU A 120 -4.45 -10.34 1.30
C LEU A 120 -5.86 -10.88 1.54
N ARG A 121 -6.19 -11.19 2.80
CA ARG A 121 -7.57 -11.54 3.17
C ARG A 121 -8.48 -10.34 2.90
N PRO A 122 -9.45 -10.43 1.96
CA PRO A 122 -10.30 -9.30 1.60
C PRO A 122 -11.08 -8.79 2.81
N ASP A 123 -11.72 -9.68 3.57
CA ASP A 123 -12.54 -9.28 4.73
C ASP A 123 -11.73 -8.55 5.82
N ALA A 124 -10.49 -9.00 6.07
CA ALA A 124 -9.61 -8.36 7.05
C ALA A 124 -9.09 -7.01 6.55
N ALA A 125 -8.77 -6.92 5.26
CA ALA A 125 -8.35 -5.67 4.64
C ALA A 125 -9.47 -4.64 4.60
N ASP A 126 -10.68 -5.06 4.25
CA ASP A 126 -11.86 -4.19 4.23
C ASP A 126 -12.16 -3.67 5.63
N GLY A 127 -12.14 -4.54 6.66
CA GLY A 127 -12.32 -4.12 8.05
C GLY A 127 -11.24 -3.15 8.55
N LEU A 128 -9.99 -3.32 8.13
CA LEU A 128 -8.91 -2.38 8.43
C LEU A 128 -9.11 -1.03 7.73
N LEU A 129 -9.45 -1.05 6.44
CA LEU A 129 -9.68 0.14 5.64
C LEU A 129 -10.89 0.92 6.15
N ASP A 130 -11.99 0.25 6.54
CA ASP A 130 -13.17 0.91 7.10
C ASP A 130 -12.88 1.64 8.41
N ARG A 131 -11.91 1.17 9.20
CA ARG A 131 -11.51 1.81 10.47
C ARG A 131 -10.48 2.92 10.30
N LEU A 132 -9.53 2.75 9.38
CA LEU A 132 -8.34 3.61 9.25
C LEU A 132 -8.42 4.61 8.09
N LEU A 133 -9.19 4.27 7.06
CA LEU A 133 -9.44 5.04 5.84
C LEU A 133 -10.93 4.96 5.47
N PRO A 134 -11.86 5.34 6.36
CA PRO A 134 -13.29 5.27 6.07
C PRO A 134 -13.60 6.08 4.82
N HIS A 135 -14.20 5.44 3.81
CA HIS A 135 -14.50 6.06 2.52
C HIS A 135 -13.28 6.66 1.80
N GLY A 136 -12.06 6.22 2.12
CA GLY A 136 -10.81 6.77 1.60
C GLY A 136 -10.34 8.05 2.29
N GLN A 137 -11.00 8.49 3.37
CA GLN A 137 -10.62 9.71 4.09
C GLN A 137 -9.49 9.41 5.08
N MET A 138 -8.41 10.17 4.96
CA MET A 138 -7.30 10.07 5.90
C MET A 138 -7.67 10.66 7.25
N LEU A 139 -7.60 9.83 8.29
CA LEU A 139 -7.85 10.25 9.67
C LEU A 139 -6.54 10.61 10.37
N PHE A 140 -6.61 11.52 11.34
CA PHE A 140 -5.51 11.68 12.28
C PHE A 140 -5.52 10.50 13.26
N LEU A 141 -4.70 9.50 12.96
CA LEU A 141 -4.54 8.33 13.80
C LEU A 141 -3.65 8.71 14.98
N ASN A 142 -4.13 8.60 16.22
CA ASN A 142 -3.26 8.73 17.39
C ASN A 142 -2.74 7.35 17.83
N GLU A 143 -1.66 7.31 18.61
CA GLU A 143 -1.05 6.03 19.05
C GLU A 143 -2.01 5.20 19.90
N GLN A 144 -2.86 5.84 20.70
CA GLN A 144 -3.84 5.14 21.55
C GLN A 144 -4.90 4.39 20.73
N PHE A 145 -5.40 5.01 19.66
CA PHE A 145 -6.36 4.39 18.74
C PHE A 145 -5.72 3.22 18.01
N LEU A 146 -4.49 3.40 17.52
CA LEU A 146 -3.74 2.34 16.88
C LEU A 146 -3.54 1.13 17.81
N GLN A 147 -3.15 1.37 19.07
CA GLN A 147 -2.97 0.32 20.07
C GLN A 147 -4.28 -0.39 20.44
N ALA A 148 -5.38 0.35 20.56
CA ALA A 148 -6.69 -0.24 20.83
C ALA A 148 -7.12 -1.17 19.69
N MET A 149 -6.90 -0.73 18.45
CA MET A 149 -7.22 -1.51 17.26
C MET A 149 -6.32 -2.74 17.10
N ASP A 150 -5.02 -2.65 17.43
CA ASP A 150 -4.10 -3.80 17.39
C ASP A 150 -4.49 -4.92 18.37
N ARG A 151 -5.18 -4.59 19.46
CA ARG A 151 -5.71 -5.59 20.41
C ARG A 151 -6.94 -6.33 19.90
N GLU A 152 -7.62 -5.80 18.89
CA GLU A 152 -8.84 -6.37 18.30
C GLU A 152 -8.57 -7.22 17.04
N LEU A 153 -7.34 -7.18 16.51
CA LEU A 153 -6.86 -7.95 15.36
C LEU A 153 -6.37 -9.34 15.77
#